data_AF-A0A9X6RIM4-F1
#
_entry.id   AF-A0A9X6RIM4-F1
#
_cell.length_a   1.000
_cell.length_b   1.000
_cell.length_c   1.000
_cell.angle_alpha   90.00
_cell.angle_beta   90.00
_cell.angle_gamma   90.00
#
_symmetry.space_group_name_H-M   'P 1'
#
loop_
_entity.id
_entity.type
_entity.pdbx_description
1 polymer ?
#
loop_
_entity_poly.entity_id
_entity_poly.type
_entity_poly.pdbx_seq_one_letter_code
_entity_poly.pdbx_strand_id
1 'polypeptide(L)'
;MITSGATQALTLVSKLLLSPGDEVLIEDPITNDIQTIFKNSGALLSPISFDHNGMDTSLLPANKNPKFIFITPSHQFPLGGTLPIQRRVQLINYSRKTNCYPIEDDYDSEFRNEGSPVSSLQGLDPERVIYRFI
;
A
#
# COMPACT_ATOMS: atom_id res chain seq x y z
N MET A 1 8.48 -12.24 -9.84
CA MET A 1 9.85 -11.73 -9.55
C MET A 1 10.23 -12.27 -8.19
N ILE A 2 11.30 -13.06 -8.09
CA ILE A 2 11.81 -13.55 -6.79
C ILE A 2 12.81 -12.52 -6.28
N THR A 3 12.65 -12.04 -5.05
CA THR A 3 13.54 -11.04 -4.44
C THR A 3 14.12 -11.59 -3.15
N SER A 4 15.34 -11.19 -2.79
CA SER A 4 16.05 -11.62 -1.58
C SER A 4 15.46 -11.06 -0.27
N GLY A 5 14.32 -10.34 -0.31
CA GLY A 5 13.60 -9.82 0.85
C GLY A 5 12.74 -8.58 0.56
N ALA A 6 11.93 -8.17 1.53
CA ALA A 6 10.96 -7.06 1.45
C ALA A 6 11.56 -5.74 0.92
N THR A 7 12.70 -5.35 1.47
CA THR A 7 13.43 -4.13 1.12
C THR A 7 13.90 -4.13 -0.33
N GLN A 8 14.34 -5.28 -0.85
CA GLN A 8 14.82 -5.36 -2.23
C GLN A 8 13.66 -5.28 -3.23
N ALA A 9 12.54 -5.94 -2.95
CA ALA A 9 11.33 -5.82 -3.76
C ALA A 9 10.85 -4.38 -3.85
N LEU A 10 10.70 -3.72 -2.69
CA LEU A 10 10.24 -2.33 -2.66
C LEU A 10 11.23 -1.39 -3.33
N THR A 11 12.54 -1.62 -3.18
CA THR A 11 13.57 -0.83 -3.89
C THR A 11 13.45 -0.99 -5.41
N LEU A 12 13.21 -2.20 -5.91
CA LEU A 12 13.04 -2.44 -7.35
C LEU A 12 11.76 -1.80 -7.89
N VAL A 13 10.64 -1.99 -7.19
CA VAL A 13 9.35 -1.38 -7.57
C VAL A 13 9.47 0.15 -7.57
N SER A 14 10.14 0.72 -6.57
CA SER A 14 10.40 2.16 -6.50
C SER A 14 11.21 2.64 -7.70
N LYS A 15 12.29 1.96 -8.07
CA LYS A 15 13.11 2.32 -9.23
C LYS A 15 12.40 2.15 -10.57
N LEU A 16 11.44 1.24 -10.66
CA LEU A 16 10.69 0.98 -11.89
C LEU A 16 9.53 1.96 -12.08
N LEU A 17 8.88 2.37 -11.00
CA LEU A 17 7.65 3.17 -11.05
C LEU A 17 7.86 4.67 -10.78
N LEU A 18 8.94 5.05 -10.11
CA LEU A 18 9.15 6.43 -9.65
C LEU A 18 10.20 7.16 -10.48
N SER A 19 9.90 8.42 -10.75
CA SER A 19 10.83 9.47 -11.14
C SER A 19 10.92 10.53 -10.03
N PRO A 20 12.02 11.29 -9.93
CA PRO A 20 12.11 12.37 -8.96
C PRO A 20 10.94 13.37 -9.07
N GLY A 21 10.34 13.70 -7.92
CA GLY A 21 9.17 14.57 -7.84
C GLY A 21 7.82 13.84 -7.92
N ASP A 22 7.81 12.54 -8.22
CA ASP A 22 6.59 11.74 -8.18
C ASP A 22 6.03 11.63 -6.76
N GLU A 23 4.71 11.72 -6.64
CA GLU A 23 4.02 11.62 -5.37
C GLU A 23 3.63 10.18 -5.05
N VAL A 24 3.79 9.79 -3.79
CA VAL A 24 3.41 8.47 -3.26
C VAL A 24 2.56 8.64 -2.02
N LEU A 25 1.44 7.91 -1.94
CA LEU A 25 0.65 7.83 -0.71
C LEU A 25 1.18 6.69 0.16
N ILE A 26 1.38 6.98 1.45
CA ILE A 26 1.84 6.00 2.44
C ILE A 26 0.95 6.06 3.68
N GLU A 27 0.86 4.96 4.41
CA GLU A 27 0.25 4.95 5.74
C GLU A 27 1.06 5.80 6.74
N ASP A 28 0.37 6.41 7.70
CA ASP A 28 0.97 7.10 8.85
C ASP A 28 0.32 6.60 10.15
N PRO A 29 1.07 5.93 11.05
CA PRO A 29 2.52 5.71 11.01
C PRO A 29 2.97 4.61 10.03
N ILE A 30 4.22 4.71 9.57
CA ILE A 30 4.91 3.67 8.80
C ILE A 30 6.41 3.65 9.14
N THR A 31 7.06 2.49 9.00
CA THR A 31 8.48 2.33 9.33
C THR A 31 9.38 3.27 8.52
N ASN A 32 10.44 3.77 9.16
CA ASN A 32 11.40 4.69 8.53
C ASN A 32 12.10 4.08 7.31
N ASP A 33 12.25 2.74 7.29
CA ASP A 33 12.88 2.03 6.18
C ASP A 33 12.09 2.21 4.89
N ILE A 34 10.76 2.06 4.94
CA ILE A 34 9.88 2.25 3.78
C ILE A 34 9.92 3.70 3.30
N GLN A 35 9.85 4.66 4.23
CA GLN A 35 10.00 6.07 3.88
C GLN A 35 11.34 6.35 3.19
N THR A 36 12.42 5.76 3.68
CA THR A 36 13.78 5.93 3.16
C THR A 36 13.89 5.37 1.75
N ILE A 37 13.34 4.19 1.48
CA ILE A 37 13.35 3.57 0.13
C ILE A 37 12.69 4.50 -0.90
N PHE A 38 11.51 5.04 -0.59
CA PHE A 38 10.77 5.90 -1.51
C PHE A 38 11.44 7.27 -1.66
N LYS A 39 11.89 7.89 -0.57
CA LYS A 39 12.65 9.17 -0.61
C LYS A 39 13.94 9.05 -1.40
N ASN A 40 14.66 7.94 -1.28
CA ASN A 40 15.89 7.68 -2.04
C ASN A 40 15.64 7.56 -3.56
N SER A 41 14.40 7.26 -3.96
CA SER A 41 13.98 7.27 -5.37
C SER A 41 13.49 8.66 -5.83
N GLY A 42 13.57 9.68 -4.97
CA GLY A 42 13.17 11.04 -5.24
C GLY A 42 11.67 11.32 -5.07
N ALA A 43 10.92 10.41 -4.44
CA ALA A 43 9.48 10.58 -4.27
C ALA A 43 9.11 11.60 -3.18
N LEU A 44 8.00 12.31 -3.42
CA LEU A 44 7.31 13.14 -2.44
C LEU A 44 6.31 12.27 -1.68
N LEU A 45 6.54 12.08 -0.39
CA LEU A 45 5.66 11.25 0.44
C LEU A 45 4.47 12.07 0.94
N SER A 46 3.27 11.58 0.66
CA SER A 46 2.00 12.11 1.16
C SER A 46 1.40 11.12 2.17
N PRO A 47 1.62 11.34 3.49
CA PRO A 47 1.09 10.46 4.52
C PRO A 47 -0.43 10.54 4.59
N ILE A 48 -1.07 9.40 4.77
CA ILE A 48 -2.50 9.26 5.02
C ILE A 48 -2.68 8.63 6.39
N SER A 49 -3.40 9.32 7.28
CA SER A 49 -3.59 8.88 8.65
C SER A 49 -4.30 7.52 8.72
N PHE A 50 -3.92 6.77 9.74
CA PHE A 50 -4.45 5.46 10.07
C PHE A 50 -5.44 5.57 11.23
N ASP A 51 -6.52 4.78 11.22
CA ASP A 51 -7.38 4.56 12.38
C ASP A 51 -7.42 3.08 12.76
N HIS A 52 -8.25 2.70 13.74
CA HIS A 52 -8.38 1.30 14.18
C HIS A 52 -8.68 0.27 13.06
N ASN A 53 -9.13 0.72 11.88
CA ASN A 53 -9.50 -0.10 10.73
C ASN A 53 -8.56 0.07 9.53
N GLY A 54 -7.34 0.56 9.69
CA GLY A 54 -6.46 0.76 8.53
C GLY A 54 -6.28 2.23 8.14
N MET A 55 -5.66 2.45 6.98
CA MET A 55 -5.65 3.75 6.29
C MET A 55 -7.06 4.34 6.19
N ASP A 56 -7.21 5.62 6.56
CA ASP A 56 -8.47 6.35 6.39
C ASP A 56 -8.62 6.82 4.93
N THR A 57 -9.41 6.06 4.18
CA THR A 57 -9.68 6.33 2.76
C THR A 57 -10.46 7.63 2.52
N SER A 58 -11.07 8.22 3.55
CA SER A 58 -11.76 9.52 3.41
C SER A 58 -10.78 10.68 3.22
N LEU A 59 -9.52 10.49 3.62
CA LEU A 59 -8.45 11.47 3.49
C LEU A 59 -7.71 11.38 2.13
N LEU A 60 -8.13 10.47 1.25
CA LEU A 60 -7.52 10.31 -0.06
C LEU A 60 -7.72 11.58 -0.92
N PRO A 61 -6.65 12.16 -1.46
CA PRO A 61 -6.73 13.45 -2.13
C PRO A 61 -7.41 13.35 -3.50
N ALA A 62 -8.54 14.02 -3.67
CA ALA A 62 -9.30 13.98 -4.92
C ALA A 62 -8.60 14.64 -6.13
N ASN A 63 -7.65 15.54 -5.88
CA ASN A 63 -6.98 16.38 -6.90
C ASN A 63 -5.50 16.00 -7.11
N LYS A 64 -5.09 14.82 -6.66
CA LYS A 64 -3.71 14.32 -6.79
C LYS A 64 -3.71 13.02 -7.59
N ASN A 65 -2.63 12.81 -8.35
CA ASN A 65 -2.40 11.60 -9.14
C ASN A 65 -1.10 10.94 -8.65
N PRO A 66 -1.13 10.29 -7.47
CA PRO A 66 0.05 9.61 -6.96
C PRO A 66 0.46 8.47 -7.91
N LYS A 67 1.74 8.10 -7.94
CA LYS A 67 2.19 6.94 -8.71
C LYS A 67 1.69 5.64 -8.12
N PHE A 68 1.76 5.54 -6.80
CA PHE A 68 1.21 4.40 -6.09
C PHE A 68 0.77 4.76 -4.68
N ILE A 69 0.04 3.82 -4.08
CA ILE A 69 -0.36 3.83 -2.67
C ILE A 69 0.26 2.59 -2.03
N PHE A 70 1.04 2.77 -0.97
CA PHE A 70 1.60 1.66 -0.20
C PHE A 70 0.71 1.36 1.01
N ILE A 71 0.28 0.10 1.16
CA ILE A 71 -0.72 -0.32 2.16
C ILE A 71 -0.28 -1.64 2.80
N THR A 72 -0.46 -1.77 4.12
CA THR A 72 -0.28 -3.00 4.89
C THR A 72 -1.63 -3.51 5.44
N PRO A 73 -2.48 -4.13 4.60
CA PRO A 73 -3.92 -4.26 4.89
C PRO A 73 -4.26 -5.30 5.94
N SER A 74 -3.34 -6.20 6.27
CA SER A 74 -3.62 -7.32 7.16
C SER A 74 -3.09 -7.18 8.58
N HIS A 75 -1.89 -6.62 8.75
CA HIS A 75 -1.30 -6.37 10.06
C HIS A 75 -0.44 -5.13 9.94
N GLN A 76 -1.07 -3.95 10.03
CA GLN A 76 -0.27 -2.73 10.04
C GLN A 76 0.61 -2.74 11.28
N PHE A 77 1.91 -2.66 11.09
CA PHE A 77 2.84 -2.45 12.19
C PHE A 77 3.01 -0.93 12.37
N PRO A 78 2.82 -0.37 13.58
CA PRO A 78 2.73 -1.02 14.89
C PRO A 78 1.30 -1.17 15.48
N LEU A 79 0.23 -0.73 14.81
CA LEU A 79 -1.10 -0.57 15.43
C LEU A 79 -2.03 -1.79 15.28
N GLY A 80 -1.68 -2.77 14.45
CA GLY A 80 -2.38 -4.07 14.33
C GLY A 80 -3.75 -4.03 13.64
N GLY A 81 -4.14 -2.90 13.04
CA GLY A 81 -5.43 -2.75 12.36
C GLY A 81 -5.53 -3.59 11.08
N THR A 82 -6.73 -4.08 10.79
CA THR A 82 -7.05 -4.79 9.53
C THR A 82 -7.96 -3.93 8.67
N LEU A 83 -7.59 -3.77 7.39
CA LEU A 83 -8.34 -2.95 6.46
C LEU A 83 -9.64 -3.66 6.01
N PRO A 84 -10.83 -3.13 6.33
CA PRO A 84 -12.11 -3.77 6.01
C PRO A 84 -12.41 -3.73 4.51
N ILE A 85 -13.26 -4.65 4.04
CA ILE A 85 -13.59 -4.80 2.62
C ILE A 85 -14.07 -3.49 1.96
N GLN A 86 -14.83 -2.67 2.69
CA GLN A 86 -15.32 -1.38 2.20
C GLN A 86 -14.18 -0.44 1.83
N ARG A 87 -13.12 -0.37 2.66
CA ARG A 87 -11.94 0.47 2.39
C ARG A 87 -11.09 -0.10 1.27
N ARG A 88 -10.99 -1.43 1.16
CA ARG A 88 -10.32 -2.08 0.02
C ARG A 88 -11.00 -1.68 -1.30
N VAL A 89 -12.33 -1.73 -1.37
CA VAL A 89 -13.10 -1.28 -2.55
C VAL A 89 -12.90 0.22 -2.81
N GLN A 90 -12.88 1.06 -1.78
CA GLN A 90 -12.61 2.50 -1.93
C GLN A 90 -11.22 2.77 -2.51
N LEU A 91 -10.19 2.05 -2.08
CA LEU A 91 -8.83 2.16 -2.62
C LEU A 91 -8.75 1.69 -4.08
N ILE A 92 -9.44 0.62 -4.45
CA ILE A 92 -9.52 0.18 -5.85
C ILE A 92 -10.21 1.24 -6.72
N ASN A 93 -11.32 1.81 -6.26
CA ASN A 93 -12.01 2.86 -7.00
C ASN A 93 -11.14 4.12 -7.15
N TYR A 94 -10.43 4.51 -6.08
CA TYR A 94 -9.50 5.62 -6.11
C TYR A 94 -8.33 5.36 -7.07
N SER A 95 -7.75 4.15 -7.06
CA SER A 95 -6.61 3.81 -7.90
C SER A 95 -6.96 3.79 -9.39
N ARG A 96 -8.17 3.33 -9.73
CA ARG A 96 -8.72 3.42 -11.09
C ARG A 96 -8.90 4.86 -11.51
N LYS A 97 -9.46 5.72 -10.64
CA LYS A 97 -9.73 7.12 -10.94
C LYS A 97 -8.46 7.94 -11.16
N THR A 98 -7.42 7.71 -10.35
CA THR A 98 -6.15 8.45 -10.39
C THR A 98 -5.09 7.78 -11.26
N ASN A 99 -5.41 6.61 -11.82
CA ASN A 99 -4.50 5.72 -12.53
C ASN A 99 -3.22 5.40 -11.74
N CYS A 100 -3.33 5.26 -10.42
CA CYS A 100 -2.24 4.83 -9.56
C CYS A 100 -2.25 3.31 -9.36
N TYR A 101 -1.14 2.78 -8.85
CA TYR A 101 -1.00 1.36 -8.49
C TYR A 101 -1.10 1.18 -6.97
N PRO A 102 -1.95 0.29 -6.43
CA PRO A 102 -1.82 -0.13 -5.04
C PRO A 102 -0.65 -1.12 -4.91
N ILE A 103 0.27 -0.87 -3.98
CA ILE A 103 1.29 -1.82 -3.56
C ILE A 103 0.83 -2.41 -2.22
N GLU A 104 0.48 -3.69 -2.26
CA GLU A 104 -0.01 -4.43 -1.11
C GLU A 104 1.14 -5.20 -0.48
N ASP A 105 1.47 -4.84 0.77
CA ASP A 105 2.40 -5.58 1.61
C ASP A 105 1.61 -6.36 2.67
N ASP A 106 1.18 -7.56 2.30
CA ASP A 106 0.38 -8.45 3.14
C ASP A 106 1.15 -9.75 3.42
N TYR A 107 1.93 -9.74 4.51
CA TYR A 107 2.74 -10.87 4.98
C TYR A 107 1.93 -11.95 5.73
N ASP A 108 0.77 -11.61 6.29
CA ASP A 108 0.06 -12.43 7.29
C ASP A 108 -1.34 -12.90 6.84
N SER A 109 -1.74 -12.66 5.60
CA SER A 109 -3.03 -13.14 5.07
C SER A 109 -3.23 -14.66 5.21
N GLU A 110 -2.15 -15.44 5.28
CA GLU A 110 -2.18 -16.91 5.46
C GLU A 110 -2.25 -17.39 6.93
N PHE A 111 -2.06 -16.51 7.93
CA PHE A 111 -1.91 -16.91 9.34
C PHE A 111 -3.05 -16.47 10.28
N ARG A 112 -4.22 -16.06 9.76
CA ARG A 112 -5.37 -15.73 10.63
C ARG A 112 -6.11 -16.95 11.15
N ASN A 113 -6.12 -17.07 12.48
CA ASN A 113 -6.76 -18.16 13.21
C ASN A 113 -8.27 -17.99 13.48
N GLU A 114 -8.91 -16.85 13.23
CA GLU A 114 -10.38 -16.71 13.38
C GLU A 114 -10.98 -15.67 12.42
N GLY A 115 -12.07 -16.04 11.73
CA GLY A 115 -12.87 -15.18 10.84
C GLY A 115 -12.86 -15.57 9.35
N SER A 116 -13.87 -15.16 8.59
CA SER A 116 -13.88 -15.32 7.13
C SER A 116 -12.80 -14.43 6.48
N PRO A 117 -12.02 -14.94 5.53
CA PRO A 117 -10.95 -14.16 4.91
C PRO A 117 -11.51 -12.95 4.18
N VAL A 118 -11.02 -11.75 4.54
CA VAL A 118 -11.29 -10.54 3.74
C VAL A 118 -10.44 -10.63 2.48
N SER A 119 -11.06 -10.55 1.30
CA SER A 119 -10.36 -10.58 0.00
C SER A 119 -9.29 -9.51 -0.08
N SER A 120 -8.03 -9.88 -0.35
CA SER A 120 -6.90 -8.95 -0.57
C SER A 120 -7.23 -7.91 -1.65
N LEU A 121 -6.53 -6.78 -1.68
CA LEU A 121 -6.72 -5.83 -2.79
C LEU A 121 -6.39 -6.52 -4.12
N GLN A 122 -5.36 -7.37 -4.14
CA GLN A 122 -5.00 -8.21 -5.29
C GLN A 122 -6.15 -9.10 -5.76
N GLY A 123 -6.92 -9.68 -4.84
CA GLY A 123 -8.11 -10.47 -5.20
C GLY A 123 -9.24 -9.64 -5.82
N LEU A 124 -9.29 -8.33 -5.55
CA LEU A 124 -10.31 -7.41 -6.06
C LEU A 124 -9.94 -6.76 -7.40
N ASP A 125 -8.65 -6.50 -7.64
CA ASP A 125 -8.17 -5.90 -8.89
C ASP A 125 -6.78 -6.44 -9.29
N PRO A 126 -6.71 -7.68 -9.81
CA PRO A 126 -5.45 -8.38 -10.01
C PRO A 126 -4.55 -7.77 -11.09
N GLU A 127 -5.10 -6.95 -11.99
CA GLU A 127 -4.34 -6.31 -13.08
C GLU A 127 -3.63 -5.03 -12.62
N ARG A 128 -4.08 -4.42 -11.53
CA ARG A 128 -3.60 -3.11 -11.06
C ARG A 128 -2.85 -3.18 -9.74
N VAL A 129 -3.15 -4.15 -8.91
CA VAL A 129 -2.49 -4.28 -7.61
C VAL A 129 -1.15 -4.99 -7.79
N ILE A 130 -0.12 -4.45 -7.15
CA ILE A 130 1.20 -5.08 -7.07
C ILE A 130 1.28 -5.73 -5.70
N TYR A 131 1.06 -7.04 -5.67
CA TYR A 131 1.08 -7.82 -4.45
C TYR A 131 2.47 -8.36 -4.14
N ARG A 132 2.89 -8.20 -2.88
CA ARG A 132 4.15 -8.75 -2.39
C ARG A 132 3.90 -10.04 -1.60
N PHE A 133 4.19 -11.20 -2.21
CA PHE A 133 4.40 -12.46 -1.50
C PHE A 133 5.87 -12.51 -1.00
N ILE A 134 6.09 -12.98 0.24
CA ILE A 134 7.42 -13.48 0.67
C ILE A 134 7.39 -14.99 0.59
#